data_AF-A0A3Q9ETS7-F1
#
_entry.id   AF-A0A3Q9ETS7-F1
#
_cell.length_a   1.000
_cell.length_b   1.000
_cell.length_c   1.000
_cell.angle_alpha   90.00
_cell.angle_beta   90.00
_cell.angle_gamma   90.00
#
_symmetry.space_group_name_H-M   'P 1'
#
loop_
_entity.id
_entity.type
_entity.pdbx_description
1 polymer ?
#
loop_
_entity_poly.entity_id
_entity_poly.type
_entity_poly.pdbx_seq_one_letter_code
_entity_poly.pdbx_strand_id
1 'polypeptide(L)'
;MGGLLGELGKKLAEQWLTLLVLPGALYLAVVAAGHTLGHGAALDVGRLTQAVSAAARDPQVTTVGGQVVLLTAVLAGAAAAGLAAQALGSAVERAALAAGWAAWPWPFGELAERRTAHRRRRWDALRAAYEVLLTQERAPRPADRPSPLERHRAARRCERVSVERPERPTWSGDRIHAAAVRLDRDTHISLLVVWPHLWLVLPEETRLEIGRARAALTRAAVLGGWALLYLPLTWWWWPAAPLAATLVTISARRLRTASDTYATLLEASARLHLTDLAVKLNIGELPVGPRLGAALMRQLSSPVPRPDPAP
;
A
#
# COMPACT_ATOMS: atom_id res chain seq x y z
N MET A 1 -25.32 -2.13 -29.03
CA MET A 1 -25.04 -2.40 -27.60
C MET A 1 -24.06 -3.59 -27.39
N GLY A 2 -24.00 -4.61 -28.26
CA GLY A 2 -23.05 -5.73 -28.12
C GLY A 2 -21.57 -5.42 -28.38
N GLY A 3 -21.25 -4.41 -29.20
CA GLY A 3 -19.87 -4.04 -29.52
C GLY A 3 -19.09 -3.43 -28.35
N LEU A 4 -19.74 -2.66 -27.48
CA LEU A 4 -19.12 -2.02 -26.32
C LEU A 4 -18.77 -3.04 -25.22
N LEU A 5 -19.65 -4.02 -24.98
CA LEU A 5 -19.36 -5.18 -24.12
C LEU A 5 -18.27 -6.07 -24.70
N GLY A 6 -18.24 -6.23 -26.03
CA GLY A 6 -17.17 -6.97 -26.72
C GLY A 6 -15.81 -6.29 -26.64
N GLU A 7 -15.75 -4.96 -26.81
CA GLU A 7 -14.51 -4.19 -26.66
C GLU A 7 -14.04 -4.10 -25.20
N LEU A 8 -14.96 -3.94 -24.25
CA LEU A 8 -14.65 -4.00 -22.82
C LEU A 8 -14.16 -5.40 -22.42
N GLY A 9 -14.82 -6.45 -22.90
CA GLY A 9 -14.41 -7.83 -22.68
C GLY A 9 -13.04 -8.13 -23.30
N LYS A 10 -12.77 -7.62 -24.50
CA LYS A 10 -11.47 -7.76 -25.18
C LYS A 10 -10.36 -7.00 -24.46
N LYS A 11 -10.59 -5.73 -24.08
CA LYS A 11 -9.62 -4.94 -23.30
C LYS A 11 -9.36 -5.57 -21.95
N LEU A 12 -10.40 -6.03 -21.25
CA LEU A 12 -10.24 -6.77 -20.01
C LEU A 12 -9.41 -8.02 -20.25
N ALA A 13 -9.79 -8.89 -21.20
CA ALA A 13 -9.06 -10.11 -21.50
C ALA A 13 -7.59 -9.85 -21.81
N GLU A 14 -7.29 -8.85 -22.64
CA GLU A 14 -5.93 -8.43 -23.02
C GLU A 14 -5.14 -7.89 -21.81
N GLN A 15 -5.81 -7.13 -20.93
CA GLN A 15 -5.24 -6.60 -19.71
C GLN A 15 -5.02 -7.69 -18.65
N TRP A 16 -5.92 -8.68 -18.52
CA TRP A 16 -5.76 -9.86 -17.67
C TRP A 16 -4.61 -10.74 -18.17
N LEU A 17 -4.46 -10.91 -19.48
CA LEU A 17 -3.37 -11.70 -20.08
C LEU A 17 -2.00 -11.07 -19.78
N THR A 18 -1.89 -9.75 -19.92
CA THR A 18 -0.64 -9.01 -19.65
C THR A 18 -0.36 -8.83 -18.16
N LEU A 19 -1.37 -8.61 -17.31
CA LEU A 19 -1.15 -8.46 -15.86
C LEU A 19 -0.94 -9.79 -15.13
N LEU A 20 -1.59 -10.86 -15.57
CA LEU A 20 -1.72 -12.10 -14.79
C LEU A 20 -0.94 -13.26 -15.43
N VAL A 21 -1.16 -13.49 -16.72
CA VAL A 21 -0.62 -14.67 -17.42
C VAL A 21 0.86 -14.47 -17.75
N LEU A 22 1.26 -13.30 -18.25
CA LEU A 22 2.65 -13.05 -18.61
C LEU A 22 3.61 -13.16 -17.40
N PRO A 23 3.35 -12.52 -16.25
CA PRO A 23 4.23 -12.66 -15.08
C PRO A 23 4.14 -14.07 -14.46
N GLY A 24 2.97 -14.71 -14.52
CA GLY A 24 2.78 -16.09 -14.09
C GLY A 24 3.56 -17.09 -14.93
N ALA A 25 3.58 -16.92 -16.26
CA ALA A 25 4.37 -17.75 -17.17
C ALA A 25 5.87 -17.57 -16.93
N LEU A 26 6.33 -16.32 -16.71
CA LEU A 26 7.70 -16.04 -16.31
C LEU A 26 8.06 -16.76 -15.00
N TYR A 27 7.19 -16.68 -13.99
CA TYR A 27 7.40 -17.37 -12.72
C TYR A 27 7.47 -18.90 -12.91
N LEU A 28 6.57 -19.49 -13.69
CA LEU A 28 6.61 -20.91 -14.01
C LEU A 28 7.90 -21.32 -14.72
N ALA A 29 8.36 -20.51 -15.68
CA ALA A 29 9.63 -20.75 -16.36
C ALA A 29 10.82 -20.73 -15.38
N VAL A 30 10.80 -19.78 -14.43
CA VAL A 30 11.81 -19.67 -13.37
C VAL A 30 11.75 -20.87 -12.40
N VAL A 31 10.55 -21.32 -12.02
CA VAL A 31 10.37 -22.53 -11.19
C VAL A 31 10.88 -23.77 -11.91
N ALA A 32 10.55 -23.93 -13.20
CA ALA A 32 11.03 -25.05 -14.01
C ALA A 32 12.56 -25.03 -14.17
N ALA A 33 13.16 -23.86 -14.39
CA ALA A 33 14.61 -23.70 -14.42
C ALA A 33 15.24 -24.05 -13.07
N GLY A 34 14.67 -23.59 -11.96
CA GLY A 34 15.13 -23.92 -10.61
C GLY A 34 15.07 -25.43 -10.31
N HIS A 35 13.97 -26.09 -10.69
CA HIS A 35 13.79 -27.53 -10.49
C HIS A 35 14.74 -28.39 -11.33
N THR A 36 15.13 -27.92 -12.52
CA THR A 36 16.05 -28.64 -13.42
C THR A 36 17.52 -28.42 -13.08
N LEU A 37 17.89 -27.22 -12.64
CA LEU A 37 19.29 -26.84 -12.39
C LEU A 37 19.73 -27.05 -10.92
N GLY A 38 18.83 -26.88 -9.96
CA GLY A 38 19.12 -26.92 -8.52
C GLY A 38 20.23 -25.95 -8.09
N HIS A 39 20.83 -26.17 -6.92
CA HIS A 39 21.92 -25.32 -6.40
C HIS A 39 23.23 -25.47 -7.17
N GLY A 40 23.58 -26.70 -7.57
CA GLY A 40 24.92 -27.04 -8.08
C GLY A 40 25.17 -26.65 -9.54
N ALA A 41 24.12 -26.58 -10.36
CA ALA A 41 24.21 -26.18 -11.77
C ALA A 41 23.40 -24.90 -12.05
N ALA A 42 23.26 -24.02 -11.05
CA ALA A 42 22.28 -22.94 -11.02
C ALA A 42 22.32 -21.95 -12.21
N LEU A 43 23.45 -21.85 -12.92
CA LEU A 43 23.64 -20.99 -14.10
C LEU A 43 24.06 -21.77 -15.36
N ASP A 44 23.91 -23.10 -15.37
CA ASP A 44 24.29 -23.93 -16.51
C ASP A 44 23.23 -23.86 -17.62
N VAL A 45 23.42 -22.91 -18.53
CA VAL A 45 22.57 -22.68 -19.70
C VAL A 45 22.57 -23.90 -20.64
N GLY A 46 23.65 -24.68 -20.68
CA GLY A 46 23.75 -25.89 -21.49
C GLY A 46 22.81 -26.99 -21.01
N ARG A 47 22.73 -27.16 -19.68
CA ARG A 47 21.82 -28.13 -19.07
C ARG A 47 20.35 -27.73 -19.22
N LEU A 48 20.05 -26.44 -19.11
CA LEU A 48 18.70 -25.91 -19.34
C LEU A 48 18.25 -26.13 -20.80
N THR A 49 19.12 -25.81 -21.76
CA THR A 49 18.82 -25.97 -23.20
C THR A 49 18.66 -27.45 -23.59
N GLN A 50 19.45 -28.35 -23.00
CA GLN A 50 19.26 -29.79 -23.16
C GLN A 50 17.94 -30.29 -22.56
N ALA A 51 17.57 -29.85 -21.35
CA ALA A 51 16.30 -30.24 -20.72
C ALA A 51 15.09 -29.77 -21.53
N VAL A 52 15.12 -28.52 -22.01
CA VAL A 52 14.08 -27.97 -22.90
C VAL A 52 14.02 -28.73 -24.23
N SER A 53 15.18 -29.03 -24.82
CA SER A 53 15.24 -29.78 -26.09
C SER A 53 14.78 -31.22 -25.95
N ALA A 54 15.04 -31.86 -24.80
CA ALA A 54 14.56 -33.20 -24.49
C ALA A 54 13.04 -33.21 -24.29
N ALA A 55 12.50 -32.26 -23.54
CA ALA A 55 11.05 -32.11 -23.34
C ALA A 55 10.31 -31.80 -24.65
N ALA A 56 10.90 -31.01 -25.55
CA ALA A 56 10.32 -30.72 -26.86
C ALA A 56 10.27 -31.94 -27.80
N ARG A 57 11.06 -32.98 -27.53
CA ARG A 57 11.11 -34.24 -28.29
C ARG A 57 10.23 -35.34 -27.68
N ASP A 58 9.56 -35.09 -26.56
CA ASP A 58 8.69 -36.07 -25.92
C ASP A 58 7.46 -36.36 -26.82
N PRO A 59 7.20 -37.64 -27.17
CA PRO A 59 6.05 -38.03 -27.99
C PRO A 59 4.72 -37.45 -27.49
N GLN A 60 4.53 -37.33 -26.17
CA GLN A 60 3.30 -36.78 -25.59
C GLN A 60 3.11 -35.30 -25.91
N VAL A 61 4.18 -34.53 -26.13
CA VAL A 61 4.16 -33.09 -26.45
C VAL A 61 4.07 -32.85 -27.96
N THR A 62 4.47 -33.82 -28.80
CA THR A 62 4.43 -33.67 -30.27
C THR A 62 3.05 -33.87 -30.90
N THR A 63 2.10 -34.45 -30.16
CA THR A 63 0.71 -34.61 -30.63
C THR A 63 -0.08 -33.31 -30.49
N VAL A 64 -0.99 -33.01 -31.43
CA VAL A 64 -1.85 -31.82 -31.38
C VAL A 64 -2.65 -31.77 -30.07
N GLY A 65 -3.19 -32.90 -29.63
CA GLY A 65 -3.91 -33.02 -28.36
C GLY A 65 -3.02 -32.72 -27.15
N GLY A 66 -1.79 -33.23 -27.14
CA GLY A 66 -0.80 -32.96 -26.10
C GLY A 66 -0.37 -31.49 -26.04
N GLN A 67 -0.18 -30.84 -27.19
CA GLN A 67 0.13 -29.40 -27.24
C GLN A 67 -1.00 -28.55 -26.66
N VAL A 68 -2.25 -28.86 -26.99
CA VAL A 68 -3.42 -28.16 -26.44
C VAL A 68 -3.49 -28.35 -24.92
N VAL A 69 -3.30 -29.57 -24.43
CA VAL A 69 -3.30 -29.87 -22.98
C VAL A 69 -2.15 -29.15 -22.27
N LEU A 70 -0.93 -29.18 -22.83
CA LEU A 70 0.24 -28.50 -22.26
C LEU A 70 0.04 -26.99 -22.21
N LEU A 71 -0.39 -26.38 -23.32
CA LEU A 71 -0.67 -24.95 -23.38
C LEU A 71 -1.74 -24.57 -22.36
N THR A 72 -2.82 -25.36 -22.27
CA THR A 72 -3.88 -25.15 -21.28
C THR A 72 -3.36 -25.26 -19.85
N ALA A 73 -2.50 -26.24 -19.55
CA ALA A 73 -1.90 -26.43 -18.24
C ALA A 73 -0.95 -25.27 -17.87
N VAL A 74 -0.12 -24.79 -18.81
CA VAL A 74 0.76 -23.64 -18.60
C VAL A 74 -0.05 -22.37 -18.36
N LEU A 75 -1.08 -22.12 -19.17
CA LEU A 75 -1.97 -20.97 -18.99
C LEU A 75 -2.72 -21.03 -17.65
N ALA A 76 -3.24 -22.20 -17.27
CA ALA A 76 -3.90 -22.40 -16.00
C ALA A 76 -2.94 -22.19 -14.82
N GLY A 77 -1.72 -22.74 -14.88
CA GLY A 77 -0.69 -22.55 -13.87
C GLY A 77 -0.25 -21.08 -13.75
N ALA A 78 -0.09 -20.39 -14.88
CA ALA A 78 0.26 -18.97 -14.91
C ALA A 78 -0.85 -18.11 -14.29
N ALA A 79 -2.12 -18.40 -14.62
CA ALA A 79 -3.27 -17.74 -14.01
C ALA A 79 -3.34 -18.00 -12.50
N ALA A 80 -3.14 -19.25 -12.06
CA ALA A 80 -3.10 -19.61 -10.64
C ALA A 80 -1.97 -18.88 -9.89
N ALA A 81 -0.77 -18.79 -10.47
CA ALA A 81 0.35 -18.04 -9.90
C ALA A 81 0.04 -16.55 -9.79
N GLY A 82 -0.57 -15.96 -10.82
CA GLY A 82 -1.00 -14.56 -10.78
C GLY A 82 -2.08 -14.29 -9.73
N LEU A 83 -3.07 -15.18 -9.58
CA LEU A 83 -4.08 -15.09 -8.51
C LEU A 83 -3.44 -15.22 -7.12
N ALA A 84 -2.51 -16.15 -6.95
CA ALA A 84 -1.74 -16.29 -5.71
C ALA A 84 -0.95 -15.01 -5.41
N ALA A 85 -0.30 -14.41 -6.41
CA ALA A 85 0.41 -13.14 -6.25
C ALA A 85 -0.53 -11.99 -5.87
N GLN A 86 -1.75 -11.95 -6.40
CA GLN A 86 -2.77 -10.95 -6.04
C GLN A 86 -3.29 -11.15 -4.60
N ALA A 87 -3.56 -12.38 -4.19
CA ALA A 87 -3.97 -12.72 -2.84
C ALA A 87 -2.88 -12.38 -1.81
N LEU A 88 -1.63 -12.77 -2.11
CA LEU A 88 -0.46 -12.39 -1.33
C LEU A 88 -0.24 -10.87 -1.34
N GLY A 89 -0.47 -10.22 -2.48
CA GLY A 89 -0.44 -8.76 -2.59
C GLY A 89 -1.44 -8.08 -1.65
N SER A 90 -2.65 -8.63 -1.54
CA SER A 90 -3.65 -8.13 -0.57
C SER A 90 -3.19 -8.30 0.88
N ALA A 91 -2.52 -9.42 1.21
CA ALA A 91 -1.93 -9.63 2.52
C ALA A 91 -0.76 -8.65 2.79
N VAL A 92 0.12 -8.43 1.80
CA VAL A 92 1.20 -7.43 1.85
C VAL A 92 0.62 -6.04 2.05
N GLU A 93 -0.47 -5.69 1.37
CA GLU A 93 -1.11 -4.39 1.51
C GLU A 93 -1.70 -4.21 2.91
N ARG A 94 -2.44 -5.21 3.43
CA ARG A 94 -2.96 -5.19 4.80
C ARG A 94 -1.84 -5.08 5.83
N ALA A 95 -0.75 -5.81 5.64
CA ALA A 95 0.43 -5.74 6.51
C ALA A 95 1.11 -4.37 6.42
N ALA A 96 1.22 -3.79 5.23
CA ALA A 96 1.84 -2.49 5.00
C ALA A 96 0.99 -1.32 5.53
N LEU A 97 -0.34 -1.39 5.45
CA LEU A 97 -1.26 -0.39 6.00
C LEU A 97 -1.52 -0.58 7.49
N ALA A 98 -1.39 -1.82 7.97
CA ALA A 98 -1.52 -2.20 9.37
C ALA A 98 -2.77 -1.61 10.05
N ALA A 99 -3.89 -1.49 9.33
CA ALA A 99 -5.07 -0.77 9.85
C ALA A 99 -5.76 -1.47 11.02
N GLY A 100 -5.67 -2.81 11.09
CA GLY A 100 -6.20 -3.63 12.17
C GLY A 100 -5.11 -4.41 12.90
N TRP A 101 -3.91 -3.83 13.06
CA TRP A 101 -2.76 -4.54 13.64
C TRP A 101 -3.00 -5.04 15.07
N ALA A 102 -3.89 -4.39 15.82
CA ALA A 102 -4.29 -4.81 17.16
C ALA A 102 -5.05 -6.16 17.18
N ALA A 103 -5.70 -6.53 16.07
CA ALA A 103 -6.41 -7.79 15.93
C ALA A 103 -5.55 -8.91 15.33
N TRP A 104 -4.25 -8.68 15.14
CA TRP A 104 -3.37 -9.70 14.56
C TRP A 104 -3.13 -10.86 15.54
N PRO A 105 -3.12 -12.11 15.04
CA PRO A 105 -2.84 -13.26 15.88
C PRO A 105 -1.44 -13.17 16.48
N TRP A 106 -1.28 -13.76 17.66
CA TRP A 106 0.04 -14.02 18.22
C TRP A 106 0.82 -14.97 17.28
N PRO A 107 2.12 -14.73 17.01
CA PRO A 107 3.03 -13.74 17.61
C PRO A 107 3.13 -12.40 16.86
N PHE A 108 2.46 -12.23 15.72
CA PHE A 108 2.61 -11.03 14.88
C PHE A 108 2.10 -9.76 15.56
N GLY A 109 1.06 -9.86 16.39
CA GLY A 109 0.55 -8.74 17.19
C GLY A 109 1.58 -8.18 18.17
N GLU A 110 2.29 -9.05 18.89
CA GLU A 110 3.31 -8.65 19.87
C GLU A 110 4.53 -8.01 19.18
N LEU A 111 4.96 -8.56 18.04
CA LEU A 111 6.00 -7.96 17.22
C LEU A 111 5.57 -6.59 16.68
N ALA A 112 4.32 -6.44 16.25
CA ALA A 112 3.76 -5.17 15.80
C ALA A 112 3.70 -4.13 16.93
N GLU A 113 3.33 -4.55 18.15
CA GLU A 113 3.31 -3.69 19.32
C GLU A 113 4.72 -3.22 19.70
N ARG A 114 5.67 -4.15 19.83
CA ARG A 114 7.09 -3.84 20.11
C ARG A 114 7.66 -2.89 19.06
N ARG A 115 7.35 -3.12 17.78
CA ARG A 115 7.78 -2.25 16.69
C ARG A 115 7.16 -0.86 16.78
N THR A 116 5.86 -0.76 17.07
CA THR A 116 5.16 0.52 17.27
C THR A 116 5.73 1.27 18.47
N ALA A 117 5.96 0.59 19.59
CA ALA A 117 6.60 1.16 20.78
C ALA A 117 8.01 1.68 20.49
N HIS A 118 8.84 0.89 19.78
CA HIS A 118 10.18 1.32 19.39
C HIS A 118 10.13 2.55 18.46
N ARG A 119 9.23 2.56 17.48
CA ARG A 119 9.02 3.71 16.59
C ARG A 119 8.55 4.96 17.35
N ARG A 120 7.62 4.81 18.30
CA ARG A 120 7.16 5.91 19.18
C ARG A 120 8.32 6.49 19.96
N ARG A 121 9.10 5.67 20.68
CA ARG A 121 10.28 6.11 21.43
C ARG A 121 11.28 6.87 20.56
N ARG A 122 11.56 6.34 19.36
CA ARG A 122 12.46 6.99 18.40
C ARG A 122 11.91 8.33 17.91
N TRP A 123 10.62 8.42 17.66
CA TRP A 123 9.97 9.66 17.25
C TRP A 123 9.94 10.68 18.39
N ASP A 124 9.58 10.27 19.61
CA ASP A 124 9.53 11.10 20.81
C ASP A 124 10.93 11.72 21.08
N ALA A 125 12.00 10.93 20.96
CA ALA A 125 13.37 11.40 21.11
C ALA A 125 13.79 12.43 20.03
N LEU A 126 13.43 12.19 18.76
CA LEU A 126 13.69 13.14 17.67
C LEU A 126 12.84 14.41 17.82
N ARG A 127 11.61 14.26 18.31
CA ARG A 127 10.69 15.38 18.50
C ARG A 127 11.19 16.30 19.62
N ALA A 128 11.62 15.73 20.74
CA ALA A 128 12.23 16.48 21.84
C ALA A 128 13.46 17.28 21.37
N ALA A 129 14.34 16.66 20.56
CA ALA A 129 15.51 17.36 20.01
C ALA A 129 15.13 18.57 19.12
N TYR A 130 14.02 18.48 18.37
CA TYR A 130 13.53 19.60 17.58
C TYR A 130 12.83 20.68 18.44
N GLU A 131 12.11 20.29 19.49
CA GLU A 131 11.46 21.24 20.41
C GLU A 131 12.49 22.10 21.15
N VAL A 132 13.65 21.51 21.49
CA VAL A 132 14.80 22.27 22.00
C VAL A 132 15.24 23.34 20.99
N LEU A 133 15.38 22.99 19.71
CA LEU A 133 15.74 23.96 18.67
C LEU A 133 14.69 25.07 18.52
N LEU A 134 13.40 24.75 18.58
CA LEU A 134 12.32 25.76 18.55
C LEU A 134 12.37 26.71 19.75
N THR A 135 12.71 26.18 20.92
CA THR A 135 12.84 26.99 22.14
C THR A 135 14.04 27.95 22.01
N GLN A 136 15.14 27.49 21.44
CA GLN A 136 16.33 28.31 21.17
C GLN A 136 16.09 29.39 20.11
N GLU A 137 15.14 29.22 19.16
CA GLU A 137 14.77 30.30 18.24
C GLU A 137 14.20 31.53 18.95
N ARG A 138 13.56 31.32 20.11
CA ARG A 138 13.02 32.39 20.95
C ARG A 138 14.11 33.08 21.80
N ALA A 139 15.38 32.71 21.63
CA ALA A 139 16.48 33.35 22.33
C ALA A 139 16.52 34.87 22.04
N PRO A 140 16.71 35.71 23.08
CA PRO A 140 16.78 37.17 22.93
C PRO A 140 17.90 37.61 21.98
N ARG A 141 19.03 36.89 22.00
CA ARG A 141 20.20 37.20 21.17
C ARG A 141 20.14 36.43 19.84
N PRO A 142 20.26 37.11 18.69
CA PRO A 142 20.28 36.46 17.39
C PRO A 142 21.42 35.45 17.19
N ALA A 143 22.57 35.67 17.84
CA ALA A 143 23.74 34.79 17.75
C ALA A 143 23.54 33.42 18.42
N ASP A 144 22.62 33.33 19.39
CA ASP A 144 22.32 32.09 20.12
C ASP A 144 21.21 31.26 19.43
N ARG A 145 20.66 31.76 18.32
CA ARG A 145 19.60 31.09 17.56
C ARG A 145 20.18 30.01 16.66
N PRO A 146 19.56 28.82 16.59
CA PRO A 146 20.04 27.74 15.74
C PRO A 146 19.89 28.09 14.26
N SER A 147 20.76 27.50 13.42
CA SER A 147 20.71 27.76 11.99
C SER A 147 19.40 27.22 11.38
N PRO A 148 18.82 27.90 10.37
CA PRO A 148 17.63 27.38 9.67
C PRO A 148 17.84 25.98 9.08
N LEU A 149 19.08 25.66 8.67
CA LEU A 149 19.46 24.37 8.11
C LEU A 149 19.36 23.24 9.14
N GLU A 150 19.79 23.46 10.38
CA GLU A 150 19.72 22.47 11.46
C GLU A 150 18.27 22.14 11.81
N ARG A 151 17.40 23.15 11.88
CA ARG A 151 15.97 22.95 12.11
C ARG A 151 15.33 22.16 10.99
N HIS A 152 15.61 22.51 9.73
CA HIS A 152 15.05 21.81 8.60
C HIS A 152 15.57 20.36 8.49
N ARG A 153 16.83 20.11 8.90
CA ARG A 153 17.37 18.75 9.05
C ARG A 153 16.67 17.98 10.18
N ALA A 154 16.44 18.60 11.33
CA ALA A 154 15.75 17.98 12.46
C ALA A 154 14.27 17.68 12.14
N ALA A 155 13.55 18.61 11.51
CA ALA A 155 12.20 18.40 10.99
C ALA A 155 12.14 17.20 10.03
N ARG A 156 13.02 17.17 9.03
CA ARG A 156 13.11 16.04 8.08
C ARG A 156 13.45 14.71 8.77
N ARG A 157 14.25 14.71 9.85
CA ARG A 157 14.54 13.48 10.62
C ARG A 157 13.29 12.96 11.32
N CYS A 158 12.46 13.83 11.89
CA CYS A 158 11.17 13.45 12.45
C CYS A 158 10.26 12.88 11.35
N GLU A 159 10.06 13.62 10.25
CA GLU A 159 9.19 13.23 9.14
C GLU A 159 9.58 11.89 8.50
N ARG A 160 10.89 11.57 8.45
CA ARG A 160 11.38 10.26 7.98
C ARG A 160 10.88 9.09 8.84
N VAL A 161 10.65 9.32 10.13
CA VAL A 161 10.07 8.33 11.05
C VAL A 161 8.55 8.37 10.96
N SER A 162 7.96 9.54 11.17
CA SER A 162 6.54 9.82 10.94
C SER A 162 6.26 11.32 11.03
N VAL A 163 5.21 11.71 10.33
CA VAL A 163 4.72 13.08 10.27
C VAL A 163 3.97 13.48 11.56
N GLU A 164 3.28 12.52 12.17
CA GLU A 164 2.63 12.65 13.49
C GLU A 164 3.20 11.57 14.43
N ARG A 165 2.79 11.56 15.71
CA ARG A 165 3.24 10.53 16.64
C ARG A 165 2.85 9.13 16.12
N PRO A 166 3.79 8.18 15.95
CA PRO A 166 3.49 6.90 15.32
C PRO A 166 2.47 6.07 16.10
N GLU A 167 1.41 5.59 15.44
CA GLU A 167 0.41 4.69 16.04
C GLU A 167 0.33 3.32 15.36
N ARG A 168 1.07 3.17 14.25
CA ARG A 168 1.10 1.92 13.47
C ARG A 168 2.52 1.36 13.34
N PRO A 169 2.67 0.04 13.13
CA PRO A 169 4.00 -0.60 13.04
C PRO A 169 4.78 -0.24 11.76
N THR A 170 4.09 0.18 10.70
CA THR A 170 4.65 0.47 9.38
C THR A 170 4.57 1.95 9.05
N TRP A 171 5.54 2.47 8.29
CA TRP A 171 5.54 3.88 7.87
C TRP A 171 4.37 4.19 6.93
N SER A 172 4.04 3.29 5.99
CA SER A 172 2.94 3.47 5.03
C SER A 172 1.58 3.61 5.69
N GLY A 173 1.25 2.72 6.64
CA GLY A 173 0.02 2.81 7.41
C GLY A 173 -0.06 4.08 8.25
N ASP A 174 1.04 4.40 8.92
CA ASP A 174 1.15 5.57 9.79
C ASP A 174 1.03 6.88 9.01
N ARG A 175 1.57 6.94 7.79
CA ARG A 175 1.48 8.12 6.90
C ARG A 175 0.05 8.42 6.48
N ILE A 176 -0.75 7.39 6.20
CA ILE A 176 -2.18 7.54 5.85
C ILE A 176 -2.99 7.86 7.11
N HIS A 177 -2.68 7.21 8.23
CA HIS A 177 -3.32 7.50 9.52
C HIS A 177 -3.08 8.94 9.99
N ALA A 178 -1.86 9.46 9.77
CA ALA A 178 -1.51 10.84 10.09
C ALA A 178 -2.42 11.87 9.39
N ALA A 179 -2.93 11.59 8.18
CA ALA A 179 -3.89 12.47 7.51
C ALA A 179 -5.21 12.58 8.30
N ALA A 180 -5.70 11.46 8.85
CA ALA A 180 -6.88 11.45 9.70
C ALA A 180 -6.62 12.15 11.04
N VAL A 181 -5.48 11.88 11.68
CA VAL A 181 -5.09 12.51 12.95
C VAL A 181 -4.95 14.03 12.81
N ARG A 182 -4.36 14.51 11.71
CA ARG A 182 -4.23 15.94 11.43
C ARG A 182 -5.56 16.63 11.18
N LEU A 183 -6.44 15.98 10.41
CA LEU A 183 -7.77 16.51 10.17
C LEU A 183 -8.57 16.59 11.47
N ASP A 184 -8.51 15.55 12.29
CA ASP A 184 -9.17 15.53 13.60
C ASP A 184 -8.59 16.59 14.54
N ARG A 185 -7.26 16.72 14.65
CA ARG A 185 -6.62 17.75 15.48
C ARG A 185 -6.98 19.17 15.05
N ASP A 186 -6.98 19.45 13.74
CA ASP A 186 -7.14 20.82 13.23
C ASP A 186 -8.63 21.23 13.10
N THR A 187 -9.53 20.26 12.87
CA THR A 187 -10.95 20.52 12.57
C THR A 187 -11.94 19.80 13.48
N HIS A 188 -11.51 18.89 14.36
CA HIS A 188 -12.36 18.00 15.17
C HIS A 188 -13.29 17.11 14.32
N ILE A 189 -12.81 16.68 13.15
CA ILE A 189 -13.56 15.83 12.23
C ILE A 189 -12.89 14.47 12.10
N SER A 190 -13.69 13.45 12.35
CA SER A 190 -13.30 12.08 12.01
C SER A 190 -13.38 11.88 10.50
N LEU A 191 -12.21 11.70 9.88
CA LEU A 191 -12.12 11.40 8.46
C LEU A 191 -12.99 10.18 8.09
N LEU A 192 -13.08 9.18 8.97
CA LEU A 192 -13.86 7.96 8.72
C LEU A 192 -15.36 8.23 8.52
N VAL A 193 -15.92 9.18 9.25
CA VAL A 193 -17.35 9.52 9.22
C VAL A 193 -17.67 10.46 8.05
N VAL A 194 -16.80 11.44 7.82
CA VAL A 194 -17.04 12.47 6.79
C VAL A 194 -16.70 11.97 5.37
N TRP A 195 -15.80 11.00 5.23
CA TRP A 195 -15.29 10.56 3.94
C TRP A 195 -16.35 10.06 2.93
N PRO A 196 -17.34 9.21 3.32
CA PRO A 196 -18.39 8.79 2.39
C PRO A 196 -19.21 9.96 1.85
N HIS A 197 -19.43 10.99 2.68
CA HIS A 197 -20.19 12.19 2.33
C HIS A 197 -19.36 13.11 1.42
N LEU A 198 -18.07 13.32 1.75
CA LEU A 198 -17.15 14.06 0.89
C LEU A 198 -17.02 13.41 -0.48
N TRP A 199 -16.99 12.08 -0.56
CA TRP A 199 -16.88 11.35 -1.84
C TRP A 199 -18.02 11.70 -2.83
N LEU A 200 -19.21 12.00 -2.32
CA LEU A 200 -20.35 12.39 -3.14
C LEU A 200 -20.26 13.84 -3.63
N VAL A 201 -19.55 14.70 -2.89
CA VAL A 201 -19.39 16.13 -3.21
C VAL A 201 -18.16 16.41 -4.06
N LEU A 202 -17.14 15.55 -3.98
CA LEU A 202 -15.87 15.66 -4.69
C LEU A 202 -16.04 15.73 -6.22
N PRO A 203 -15.31 16.63 -6.91
CA PRO A 203 -15.23 16.64 -8.37
C PRO A 203 -14.75 15.30 -8.93
N GLU A 204 -15.20 14.96 -10.14
CA GLU A 204 -14.84 13.69 -10.78
C GLU A 204 -13.33 13.55 -10.99
N GLU A 205 -12.64 14.62 -11.41
CA GLU A 205 -11.19 14.66 -11.59
C GLU A 205 -10.45 14.29 -10.29
N THR A 206 -10.85 14.86 -9.15
CA THR A 206 -10.25 14.56 -7.84
C THR A 206 -10.50 13.11 -7.43
N ARG A 207 -11.70 12.57 -7.67
CA ARG A 207 -12.01 11.16 -7.41
C ARG A 207 -11.15 10.22 -8.26
N LEU A 208 -10.92 10.57 -9.53
CA LEU A 208 -10.06 9.81 -10.42
C LEU A 208 -8.60 9.82 -9.93
N GLU A 209 -8.08 10.97 -9.50
CA GLU A 209 -6.72 11.07 -8.94
C GLU A 209 -6.56 10.24 -7.66
N ILE A 210 -7.51 10.33 -6.74
CA ILE A 210 -7.52 9.50 -5.52
C ILE A 210 -7.58 8.00 -5.90
N GLY A 211 -8.42 7.63 -6.87
CA GLY A 211 -8.51 6.27 -7.40
C GLY A 211 -7.20 5.78 -8.01
N ARG A 212 -6.49 6.62 -8.77
CA ARG A 212 -5.17 6.31 -9.35
C ARG A 212 -4.12 6.09 -8.27
N ALA A 213 -4.09 6.93 -7.24
CA ALA A 213 -3.19 6.80 -6.10
C ALA A 213 -3.49 5.52 -5.29
N ARG A 214 -4.78 5.20 -5.07
CA ARG A 214 -5.20 3.95 -4.42
C ARG A 214 -4.80 2.72 -5.24
N ALA A 215 -5.00 2.75 -6.55
CA ALA A 215 -4.61 1.66 -7.44
C ALA A 215 -3.07 1.49 -7.48
N ALA A 216 -2.30 2.56 -7.30
CA ALA A 216 -0.84 2.48 -7.20
C ALA A 216 -0.38 1.72 -5.94
N LEU A 217 -1.07 1.87 -4.81
CA LEU A 217 -0.83 1.06 -3.61
C LEU A 217 -1.05 -0.42 -3.88
N THR A 218 -2.18 -0.77 -4.48
CA THR A 218 -2.50 -2.17 -4.79
C THR A 218 -1.50 -2.77 -5.78
N ARG A 219 -1.11 -2.04 -6.84
CA ARG A 219 -0.04 -2.50 -7.76
C ARG A 219 1.30 -2.71 -7.05
N ALA A 220 1.68 -1.82 -6.14
CA ALA A 220 2.92 -1.95 -5.37
C ALA A 220 2.87 -3.14 -4.40
N ALA A 221 1.71 -3.43 -3.83
CA ALA A 221 1.50 -4.57 -2.97
C ALA A 221 1.53 -5.90 -3.74
N VAL A 222 0.91 -5.97 -4.92
CA VAL A 222 0.99 -7.14 -5.83
C VAL A 222 2.44 -7.46 -6.19
N LEU A 223 3.29 -6.45 -6.42
CA LEU A 223 4.72 -6.66 -6.62
C LEU A 223 5.39 -7.32 -5.40
N GLY A 224 4.96 -6.97 -4.20
CA GLY A 224 5.38 -7.64 -2.96
C GLY A 224 4.84 -9.07 -2.87
N GLY A 225 3.63 -9.32 -3.37
CA GLY A 225 3.06 -10.65 -3.52
C GLY A 225 3.93 -11.56 -4.41
N TRP A 226 4.41 -11.04 -5.55
CA TRP A 226 5.40 -11.75 -6.36
C TRP A 226 6.68 -12.02 -5.57
N ALA A 227 7.21 -11.04 -4.85
CA ALA A 227 8.41 -11.23 -4.03
C ALA A 227 8.25 -12.37 -3.01
N LEU A 228 7.06 -12.52 -2.41
CA LEU A 228 6.73 -13.64 -1.53
C LEU A 228 6.71 -15.00 -2.25
N LEU A 229 6.24 -15.06 -3.50
CA LEU A 229 6.29 -16.28 -4.30
C LEU A 229 7.73 -16.67 -4.66
N TYR A 230 8.61 -15.70 -4.92
CA TYR A 230 10.02 -15.98 -5.22
C TYR A 230 10.85 -16.38 -3.99
N LEU A 231 10.41 -16.06 -2.76
CA LEU A 231 11.16 -16.36 -1.53
C LEU A 231 11.44 -17.86 -1.32
N PRO A 232 10.44 -18.78 -1.38
CA PRO A 232 10.71 -20.22 -1.29
C PRO A 232 11.69 -20.72 -2.34
N LEU A 233 11.64 -20.15 -3.56
CA LEU A 233 12.53 -20.54 -4.64
C LEU A 233 14.00 -20.22 -4.34
N THR A 234 14.28 -19.17 -3.54
CA THR A 234 15.65 -18.84 -3.12
C THR A 234 16.30 -19.97 -2.31
N TRP A 235 15.49 -20.77 -1.60
CA TRP A 235 15.96 -21.91 -0.82
C TRP A 235 16.42 -23.07 -1.69
N TRP A 236 15.91 -23.21 -2.92
CA TRP A 236 16.27 -24.30 -3.84
C TRP A 236 17.14 -23.85 -5.03
N TRP A 237 17.10 -22.55 -5.35
CA TRP A 237 17.82 -21.97 -6.48
C TRP A 237 18.26 -20.54 -6.11
N TRP A 238 19.53 -20.42 -5.68
CA TRP A 238 20.07 -19.15 -5.19
C TRP A 238 19.98 -17.96 -6.16
N PRO A 239 19.97 -18.10 -7.51
CA PRO A 239 19.78 -16.97 -8.43
C PRO A 239 18.42 -16.29 -8.29
N ALA A 240 17.42 -16.94 -7.68
CA ALA A 240 16.16 -16.30 -7.33
C ALA A 240 16.32 -15.27 -6.20
N ALA A 241 17.39 -15.34 -5.39
CA ALA A 241 17.62 -14.43 -4.27
C ALA A 241 17.75 -12.94 -4.69
N PRO A 242 18.61 -12.55 -5.65
CA PRO A 242 18.65 -11.18 -6.13
C PRO A 242 17.32 -10.72 -6.76
N LEU A 243 16.59 -11.60 -7.44
CA LEU A 243 15.26 -11.28 -7.99
C LEU A 243 14.24 -11.00 -6.87
N ALA A 244 14.17 -11.87 -5.86
CA ALA A 244 13.32 -11.64 -4.69
C ALA A 244 13.71 -10.34 -3.95
N ALA A 245 15.01 -10.11 -3.73
CA ALA A 245 15.50 -8.91 -3.04
C ALA A 245 15.18 -7.61 -3.79
N THR A 246 15.33 -7.59 -5.13
CA THR A 246 14.96 -6.43 -5.95
C THR A 246 13.46 -6.19 -5.93
N LEU A 247 12.63 -7.23 -6.06
CA LEU A 247 11.17 -7.12 -5.97
C LEU A 247 10.72 -6.59 -4.61
N VAL A 248 11.25 -7.11 -3.50
CA VAL A 248 10.98 -6.60 -2.14
C VAL A 248 11.35 -5.12 -2.04
N THR A 249 12.55 -4.75 -2.52
CA THR A 249 13.05 -3.37 -2.42
C THR A 249 12.19 -2.40 -3.23
N ILE A 250 11.83 -2.77 -4.47
CA ILE A 250 10.98 -1.95 -5.33
C ILE A 250 9.57 -1.85 -4.75
N SER A 251 8.99 -2.96 -4.28
CA SER A 251 7.66 -2.97 -3.64
C SER A 251 7.64 -2.06 -2.42
N ALA A 252 8.62 -2.19 -1.52
CA ALA A 252 8.72 -1.35 -0.33
C ALA A 252 8.85 0.14 -0.66
N ARG A 253 9.69 0.50 -1.64
CA ARG A 253 9.84 1.90 -2.08
C ARG A 253 8.55 2.44 -2.69
N ARG A 254 7.94 1.68 -3.62
CA ARG A 254 6.69 2.08 -4.28
C ARG A 254 5.52 2.18 -3.31
N LEU A 255 5.41 1.28 -2.34
CA LEU A 255 4.40 1.36 -1.27
C LEU A 255 4.57 2.63 -0.47
N ARG A 256 5.80 3.03 -0.11
CA ARG A 256 6.03 4.29 0.61
C ARG A 256 5.63 5.50 -0.24
N THR A 257 6.11 5.61 -1.47
CA THR A 257 5.76 6.74 -2.35
C THR A 257 4.25 6.82 -2.60
N ALA A 258 3.61 5.70 -2.91
CA ALA A 258 2.16 5.67 -3.16
C ALA A 258 1.35 6.00 -1.89
N SER A 259 1.79 5.57 -0.70
CA SER A 259 1.13 5.93 0.56
C SER A 259 1.24 7.43 0.84
N ASP A 260 2.38 8.04 0.52
CA ASP A 260 2.58 9.49 0.69
C ASP A 260 1.66 10.30 -0.23
N THR A 261 1.64 9.96 -1.52
CA THR A 261 0.75 10.62 -2.50
C THR A 261 -0.71 10.44 -2.13
N TYR A 262 -1.13 9.21 -1.80
CA TYR A 262 -2.51 8.94 -1.40
C TYR A 262 -2.90 9.71 -0.14
N ALA A 263 -2.06 9.73 0.90
CA ALA A 263 -2.34 10.46 2.13
C ALA A 263 -2.39 11.98 1.91
N THR A 264 -1.54 12.52 1.03
CA THR A 264 -1.53 13.95 0.69
C THR A 264 -2.78 14.35 -0.07
N LEU A 265 -3.20 13.56 -1.07
CA LEU A 265 -4.45 13.81 -1.80
C LEU A 265 -5.67 13.67 -0.88
N LEU A 266 -5.67 12.68 0.01
CA LEU A 266 -6.72 12.48 1.00
C LEU A 266 -6.87 13.69 1.93
N GLU A 267 -5.75 14.17 2.49
CA GLU A 267 -5.74 15.34 3.37
C GLU A 267 -6.13 16.63 2.63
N ALA A 268 -5.55 16.89 1.45
CA ALA A 268 -5.83 18.08 0.66
C ALA A 268 -7.28 18.12 0.19
N SER A 269 -7.80 17.00 -0.33
CA SER A 269 -9.19 16.90 -0.78
C SER A 269 -10.18 17.10 0.36
N ALA A 270 -9.92 16.52 1.54
CA ALA A 270 -10.75 16.72 2.71
C ALA A 270 -10.76 18.18 3.19
N ARG A 271 -9.60 18.85 3.23
CA ARG A 271 -9.52 20.26 3.68
C ARG A 271 -10.16 21.23 2.68
N LEU A 272 -10.00 20.99 1.38
CA LEU A 272 -10.53 21.87 0.33
C LEU A 272 -12.06 21.78 0.22
N HIS A 273 -12.63 20.58 0.32
CA HIS A 273 -14.07 20.35 0.08
C HIS A 273 -14.91 20.26 1.36
N LEU A 274 -14.32 20.55 2.53
CA LEU A 274 -15.03 20.54 3.80
C LEU A 274 -16.12 21.63 3.84
N THR A 275 -15.80 22.81 3.35
CA THR A 275 -16.71 23.95 3.29
C THR A 275 -17.86 23.68 2.31
N ASP A 276 -17.55 23.10 1.15
CA ASP A 276 -18.56 22.72 0.15
C ASP A 276 -19.58 21.74 0.74
N LEU A 277 -19.12 20.78 1.55
CA LEU A 277 -19.99 19.85 2.26
C LEU A 277 -20.85 20.57 3.31
N ALA A 278 -20.28 21.51 4.08
CA ALA A 278 -21.01 22.28 5.07
C ALA A 278 -22.16 23.10 4.44
N VAL A 279 -21.89 23.76 3.32
CA VAL A 279 -22.89 24.51 2.54
C VAL A 279 -24.01 23.58 2.07
N LYS A 280 -23.68 22.40 1.52
CA LYS A 280 -24.69 21.42 1.08
C LYS A 280 -25.54 20.84 2.21
N LEU A 281 -24.99 20.76 3.43
CA LEU A 281 -25.72 20.32 4.63
C LEU A 281 -26.48 21.44 5.33
N ASN A 282 -26.49 22.64 4.75
CA ASN A 282 -27.10 23.86 5.29
C ASN A 282 -26.57 24.23 6.69
N ILE A 283 -25.31 23.88 6.96
CA ILE A 283 -24.56 24.38 8.10
C ILE A 283 -23.99 25.71 7.62
N GLY A 284 -24.43 26.82 8.21
CA GLY A 284 -24.05 28.18 7.77
C GLY A 284 -22.54 28.39 7.61
N GLU A 285 -22.14 29.46 6.91
CA GLU A 285 -20.75 29.76 6.58
C GLU A 285 -19.88 29.97 7.83
N LEU A 286 -19.33 28.87 8.33
CA LEU A 286 -18.34 28.86 9.39
C LEU A 286 -16.95 28.75 8.75
N PRO A 287 -15.95 29.50 9.22
CA PRO A 287 -14.58 29.32 8.76
C PRO A 287 -14.10 27.91 9.09
N VAL A 288 -13.24 27.37 8.22
CA VAL A 288 -12.65 26.03 8.40
C VAL A 288 -11.92 25.97 9.74
N GLY A 289 -12.39 25.09 10.63
CA GLY A 289 -11.84 24.95 11.97
C GLY A 289 -12.74 24.12 12.90
N PRO A 290 -12.42 24.07 14.20
CA PRO A 290 -13.07 23.21 15.19
C PRO A 290 -14.60 23.34 15.26
N ARG A 291 -15.12 24.56 15.10
CA ARG A 291 -16.56 24.84 15.20
C ARG A 291 -17.35 24.25 14.03
N LEU A 292 -16.82 24.39 12.82
CA LEU A 292 -17.42 23.81 11.62
C LEU A 292 -17.42 22.28 11.71
N GLY A 293 -16.30 21.69 12.13
CA GLY A 293 -16.21 20.24 12.26
C GLY A 293 -17.11 19.66 13.33
N ALA A 294 -17.24 20.32 14.49
CA ALA A 294 -18.20 19.90 15.50
C ALA A 294 -19.65 19.95 14.98
N ALA A 295 -20.01 20.95 14.16
CA ALA A 295 -21.34 21.03 13.54
C ALA A 295 -21.57 19.89 12.53
N LEU A 296 -20.60 19.64 11.65
CA LEU A 296 -20.62 18.53 10.70
C LEU A 296 -20.74 17.18 11.42
N MET A 297 -19.90 16.93 12.41
CA MET A 297 -19.91 15.68 13.17
C MET A 297 -21.23 15.47 13.91
N ARG A 298 -21.85 16.52 14.45
CA ARG A 298 -23.18 16.41 15.08
C ARG A 298 -24.28 16.01 14.09
N GLN A 299 -24.22 16.49 12.85
CA GLN A 299 -25.25 16.20 11.84
C GLN A 299 -25.03 14.86 11.14
N LEU A 300 -23.76 14.45 10.97
CA LEU A 300 -23.38 13.21 10.28
C LEU A 300 -23.28 11.99 11.20
N SER A 301 -23.05 12.19 12.50
CA SER A 301 -23.06 11.09 13.45
C SER A 301 -24.50 10.73 13.78
N SER A 302 -24.90 9.49 13.49
CA SER A 302 -26.15 8.95 14.03
C SER A 302 -26.15 9.11 15.55
N PRO A 303 -27.24 9.62 16.16
CA PRO A 303 -27.34 9.67 17.61
C PRO A 303 -27.13 8.25 18.17
N VAL A 304 -26.25 8.11 19.16
CA VAL A 304 -26.17 6.87 19.94
C VAL A 304 -27.57 6.62 20.51
N PRO A 305 -28.17 5.43 20.30
CA PRO A 305 -29.46 5.11 20.89
C PRO A 305 -29.36 5.32 22.40
N ARG A 306 -30.16 6.23 22.95
CA ARG A 306 -30.27 6.34 24.40
C ARG A 306 -30.90 5.04 24.89
N PRO A 307 -30.36 4.37 25.93
CA PRO A 307 -31.09 3.29 26.56
C PRO A 307 -32.41 3.86 27.05
N ASP A 308 -33.52 3.24 26.67
CA ASP A 308 -34.84 3.60 27.20
C ASP A 308 -34.76 3.57 28.73
N PRO A 309 -35.37 4.55 29.43
CA PRO A 309 -35.51 4.44 30.88
C PRO A 309 -36.23 3.13 31.19
N ALA A 310 -35.60 2.30 32.03
CA ALA A 310 -36.22 1.07 32.50
C ALA A 310 -37.60 1.37 33.11
N PRO A 311 -38.60 0.50 32.88
CA PRO A 311 -39.99 0.72 33.30
C PRO A 311 -40.16 0.87 34.81
#